data_AF-A0AAP6B6H2-F1
#
_entry.id   AF-A0AAP6B6H2-F1
#
_cell.length_a   1.000
_cell.length_b   1.000
_cell.length_c   1.000
_cell.angle_alpha   90.00
_cell.angle_beta   90.00
_cell.angle_gamma   90.00
#
_symmetry.space_group_name_H-M   'P 1'
#
loop_
_entity.id
_entity.type
_entity.pdbx_description
1 polymer ?
#
loop_
_entity_poly.entity_id
_entity_poly.type
_entity_poly.pdbx_seq_one_letter_code
_entity_poly.pdbx_strand_id
1 'polypeptide(L)'
;MGADRIYAYGAAAGLLGDLLFGDPRRGHPVAAFGRAAMSVERVLWRDHRGWGALHTAVCAGGAVALGAALQASVRRSPAASLALTGVATWAVVGGTSLAREARHIGRSLEAGDVDAARARLPHLCGRDPQALDADGIARAVVESVAENTSDAVVGALVWGAVGGVPGLLGFRAVNTLDAMVGHRSARHLRYGWASARLDDVAGWPGARLTAVLACVAGDDARGAVRAWRADAVRHPSPNAGPVEASFAGALGVRMGGTLSYAGRVEHRPVLNGGGRGVVVGDIERAVRLSRRVSWLALGATVAGRMLCKRLLKKGASV
;
A
#
# COMPACT_ATOMS: atom_id res chain seq x y z
N MET A 1 -20.75 -0.68 23.05
CA MET A 1 -20.17 0.16 21.96
C MET A 1 -20.47 -0.49 20.62
N GLY A 2 -20.97 0.24 19.63
CA GLY A 2 -21.28 -0.35 18.31
C GLY A 2 -20.02 -0.68 17.50
N ALA A 3 -20.12 -1.63 16.57
CA ALA A 3 -19.01 -2.06 15.72
C ALA A 3 -18.31 -0.91 14.95
N ASP A 4 -19.04 0.16 14.62
CA ASP A 4 -18.47 1.33 13.91
C ASP A 4 -17.58 2.16 14.83
N ARG A 5 -17.97 2.31 16.10
CA ARG A 5 -17.13 2.99 17.10
C ARG A 5 -15.89 2.15 17.42
N ILE A 6 -16.03 0.82 17.47
CA ILE A 6 -14.89 -0.10 17.63
C ILE A 6 -13.90 0.08 16.47
N TYR A 7 -14.39 0.04 15.22
CA TYR A 7 -13.52 0.27 14.07
C TYR A 7 -12.91 1.67 14.08
N ALA A 8 -13.70 2.72 14.30
CA ALA A 8 -13.22 4.10 14.26
C ALA A 8 -12.12 4.36 15.30
N TYR A 9 -12.36 4.01 16.56
CA TYR A 9 -11.37 4.21 17.61
C TYR A 9 -10.20 3.24 17.51
N GLY A 10 -10.45 1.99 17.12
CA GLY A 10 -9.40 1.00 16.89
C GLY A 10 -8.47 1.42 15.75
N ALA A 11 -9.00 1.74 14.57
CA ALA A 11 -8.21 2.16 13.43
C ALA A 11 -7.44 3.46 13.71
N ALA A 12 -8.06 4.44 14.39
CA ALA A 12 -7.37 5.65 14.83
C ALA A 12 -6.22 5.33 15.81
N ALA A 13 -6.47 4.49 16.81
CA ALA A 13 -5.44 4.06 17.76
C ALA A 13 -4.30 3.30 17.08
N GLY A 14 -4.60 2.45 16.10
CA GLY A 14 -3.59 1.72 15.33
C GLY A 14 -2.74 2.64 14.45
N LEU A 15 -3.34 3.62 13.78
CA LEU A 15 -2.61 4.61 12.98
C LEU A 15 -1.75 5.53 13.86
N LEU A 16 -2.24 5.93 15.03
CA LEU A 16 -1.44 6.61 16.04
C LEU A 16 -0.29 5.72 16.55
N GLY A 17 -0.56 4.43 16.75
CA GLY A 17 0.46 3.44 17.11
C GLY A 17 1.57 3.35 16.06
N ASP A 18 1.23 3.34 14.77
CA ASP A 18 2.22 3.36 13.68
C ASP A 18 3.06 4.64 13.73
N LEU A 19 2.44 5.80 13.95
CA LEU A 19 3.18 7.06 14.05
C LEU A 19 4.13 7.13 15.24
N LEU A 20 3.74 6.55 16.38
CA LEU A 20 4.53 6.60 17.61
C LEU A 20 5.63 5.54 17.65
N PHE A 21 5.33 4.32 17.21
CA PHE A 21 6.21 3.18 17.36
C PHE A 21 6.82 2.71 16.03
N GLY A 22 6.13 2.94 14.91
CA GLY A 22 6.42 2.33 13.61
C GLY A 22 6.37 0.80 13.67
N ASP A 23 7.01 0.18 12.70
CA ASP A 23 7.12 -1.28 12.65
C ASP A 23 8.05 -1.83 13.75
N PRO A 24 7.67 -2.92 14.45
CA PRO A 24 8.55 -3.57 15.40
C PRO A 24 9.80 -4.14 14.72
N ARG A 25 10.97 -3.87 15.31
CA ARG A 25 12.29 -4.34 14.79
C ARG A 25 12.42 -5.87 14.75
N ARG A 26 11.73 -6.58 15.65
CA ARG A 26 11.74 -8.05 15.75
C ARG A 26 10.31 -8.55 15.95
N GLY A 27 10.02 -9.73 15.39
CA GLY A 27 8.71 -10.36 15.57
C GLY A 27 7.57 -9.67 14.81
N HIS A 28 7.86 -8.91 13.75
CA HIS A 28 6.83 -8.23 12.96
C HIS A 28 5.76 -9.22 12.45
N PRO A 29 4.46 -9.00 12.70
CA PRO A 29 3.40 -9.92 12.30
C PRO A 29 3.40 -10.23 10.79
N VAL A 30 3.58 -9.20 9.95
CA VAL A 30 3.73 -9.37 8.50
C VAL A 30 4.95 -10.23 8.13
N ALA A 31 6.09 -10.07 8.81
CA ALA A 31 7.26 -10.91 8.57
C ALA A 31 7.04 -12.36 9.04
N ALA A 32 6.29 -12.56 10.12
CA ALA A 32 5.89 -13.90 10.56
C ALA A 32 4.96 -14.57 9.54
N PHE A 33 3.98 -13.82 9.02
CA PHE A 33 3.14 -14.27 7.91
C PHE A 33 3.98 -14.62 6.68
N GLY A 34 4.92 -13.77 6.27
CA GLY A 34 5.82 -14.05 5.13
C GLY A 34 6.63 -15.33 5.32
N ARG A 35 7.17 -15.59 6.52
CA ARG A 35 7.87 -16.86 6.83
C ARG A 35 6.94 -18.08 6.76
N ALA A 36 5.71 -17.95 7.24
CA ALA A 36 4.71 -19.00 7.12
C ALA A 36 4.36 -19.25 5.64
N ALA A 37 4.09 -18.19 4.88
CA ALA A 37 3.78 -18.26 3.45
C ALA A 37 4.92 -18.87 2.63
N MET A 38 6.19 -18.56 2.93
CA MET A 38 7.35 -19.21 2.32
C MET A 38 7.41 -20.71 2.65
N SER A 39 7.03 -21.10 3.87
CA SER A 39 7.00 -22.51 4.26
C SER A 39 5.92 -23.27 3.49
N VAL A 40 4.75 -22.66 3.28
CA VAL A 40 3.70 -23.21 2.42
C VAL A 40 4.15 -23.24 0.96
N GLU A 41 4.85 -22.20 0.46
CA GLU A 41 5.40 -22.17 -0.90
C GLU A 41 6.35 -23.36 -1.11
N ARG A 42 7.28 -23.63 -0.19
CA ARG A 42 8.22 -24.76 -0.31
C ARG A 42 7.54 -26.12 -0.51
N VAL A 43 6.35 -26.31 0.06
CA VAL A 43 5.59 -27.56 -0.05
C VAL A 43 4.72 -27.59 -1.31
N LEU A 44 4.11 -26.45 -1.66
CA LEU A 44 3.14 -26.36 -2.74
C LEU A 44 3.76 -25.98 -4.09
N TRP A 45 4.99 -25.46 -4.12
CA TRP A 45 5.60 -24.91 -5.33
C TRP A 45 5.67 -25.95 -6.44
N ARG A 46 5.02 -25.60 -7.55
CA ARG A 46 5.06 -26.27 -8.85
C ARG A 46 4.86 -25.20 -9.90
N ASP A 47 5.47 -25.33 -11.07
CA ASP A 47 5.21 -24.40 -12.18
C ASP A 47 3.81 -24.60 -12.76
N HIS A 48 2.78 -24.17 -12.02
CA HIS A 48 1.38 -24.39 -12.34
C HIS A 48 0.47 -23.41 -11.59
N ARG A 49 -0.51 -22.83 -12.29
CA ARG A 49 -1.44 -21.83 -11.72
C ARG A 49 -2.28 -22.36 -10.57
N GLY A 50 -2.74 -23.61 -10.65
CA GLY A 50 -3.59 -24.21 -9.62
C GLY A 50 -2.91 -24.35 -8.26
N TRP A 51 -1.61 -24.66 -8.23
CA TRP A 51 -0.86 -24.77 -6.97
C TRP A 51 -0.58 -23.39 -6.36
N GLY A 52 -0.36 -22.39 -7.22
CA GLY A 52 -0.30 -20.99 -6.84
C GLY A 52 -1.62 -20.46 -6.27
N ALA A 53 -2.75 -20.83 -6.88
CA ALA A 53 -4.08 -20.50 -6.38
C ALA A 53 -4.35 -21.16 -5.02
N LEU A 54 -3.96 -22.42 -4.83
CA LEU A 54 -4.06 -23.10 -3.55
C LEU A 54 -3.20 -22.42 -2.48
N HIS A 55 -1.95 -22.06 -2.80
CA HIS A 55 -1.07 -21.32 -1.90
C HIS A 55 -1.67 -19.97 -1.48
N THR A 56 -2.19 -19.22 -2.45
CA THR A 56 -2.87 -17.94 -2.21
C THR A 56 -4.09 -18.14 -1.32
N ALA A 57 -4.94 -19.12 -1.61
CA ALA A 57 -6.15 -19.41 -0.86
C ALA A 57 -5.85 -19.85 0.58
N VAL A 58 -4.86 -20.72 0.79
CA VAL A 58 -4.44 -21.18 2.11
C VAL A 58 -3.89 -20.02 2.94
N CYS A 59 -3.01 -19.19 2.36
CA CYS A 59 -2.37 -18.11 3.10
C CYS A 59 -3.34 -16.96 3.37
N ALA A 60 -4.00 -16.42 2.35
CA ALA A 60 -4.95 -15.31 2.52
C ALA A 60 -6.20 -15.76 3.30
N GLY A 61 -6.76 -16.94 2.97
CA GLY A 61 -7.89 -17.51 3.69
C GLY A 61 -7.56 -17.82 5.15
N GLY A 62 -6.35 -18.32 5.42
CA GLY A 62 -5.85 -18.54 6.79
C GLY A 62 -5.76 -17.25 7.59
N ALA A 63 -5.27 -16.15 6.99
CA ALA A 63 -5.21 -14.84 7.64
C ALA A 63 -6.60 -14.28 7.95
N VAL A 64 -7.55 -14.41 7.01
CA VAL A 64 -8.96 -14.00 7.22
C VAL A 64 -9.61 -14.84 8.31
N ALA A 65 -9.45 -16.17 8.28
CA ALA A 65 -10.00 -17.09 9.27
C ALA A 65 -9.45 -16.80 10.68
N LEU A 66 -8.15 -16.56 10.80
CA LEU A 66 -7.51 -16.14 12.05
C LEU A 66 -8.11 -14.82 12.54
N GLY A 67 -8.22 -13.81 11.67
CA GLY A 67 -8.83 -12.52 12.02
C GLY A 67 -10.28 -12.66 12.49
N ALA A 68 -11.06 -13.55 11.85
CA ALA A 68 -12.45 -13.82 12.22
C ALA A 68 -12.56 -14.53 13.57
N ALA A 69 -11.72 -15.53 13.82
CA ALA A 69 -11.66 -16.24 15.09
C ALA A 69 -11.27 -15.30 16.24
N LEU A 70 -10.24 -14.47 16.04
CA LEU A 70 -9.81 -13.46 17.02
C LEU A 70 -10.93 -12.46 17.30
N GLN A 71 -11.55 -11.90 16.26
CA GLN A 71 -12.65 -10.95 16.42
C GLN A 71 -13.86 -11.57 17.14
N ALA A 72 -14.18 -12.83 16.85
CA ALA A 72 -15.25 -13.56 17.53
C ALA A 72 -14.93 -13.81 19.01
N SER A 73 -13.67 -14.09 19.36
CA SER A 73 -13.24 -14.36 20.73
C SER A 73 -13.40 -13.15 21.67
N VAL A 74 -13.22 -11.93 21.15
CA VAL A 74 -13.29 -10.69 21.94
C VAL A 74 -14.63 -9.96 21.85
N ARG A 75 -15.60 -10.50 21.09
CA ARG A 75 -16.88 -9.82 20.77
C ARG A 75 -17.72 -9.39 21.99
N ARG A 76 -17.53 -10.05 23.14
CA ARG A 76 -18.27 -9.75 24.39
C ARG A 76 -17.69 -8.54 25.13
N SER A 77 -16.44 -8.16 24.86
CA SER A 77 -15.78 -7.03 25.50
C SER A 77 -15.50 -5.92 24.47
N PRO A 78 -16.18 -4.76 24.57
CA PRO A 78 -15.92 -3.61 23.71
C PRO A 78 -14.46 -3.13 23.78
N ALA A 79 -13.86 -3.17 24.97
CA ALA A 79 -12.47 -2.76 25.18
C ALA A 79 -11.50 -3.72 24.47
N ALA A 80 -11.71 -5.04 24.62
CA ALA A 80 -10.87 -6.04 23.94
C ALA A 80 -11.04 -5.99 22.41
N SER A 81 -12.26 -5.75 21.92
CA SER A 81 -12.52 -5.58 20.47
C SER A 81 -11.84 -4.34 19.90
N LEU A 82 -11.84 -3.23 20.64
CA LEU A 82 -11.12 -2.01 20.27
C LEU A 82 -9.61 -2.24 20.27
N ALA A 83 -9.08 -2.84 21.34
CA ALA A 83 -7.65 -3.15 21.45
C ALA A 83 -7.19 -4.07 20.33
N LEU A 84 -7.93 -5.15 20.04
CA LEU A 84 -7.64 -6.04 18.91
C LEU A 84 -7.64 -5.30 17.58
N THR A 85 -8.63 -4.44 17.33
CA THR A 85 -8.70 -3.65 16.09
C THR A 85 -7.52 -2.68 15.97
N GLY A 86 -7.13 -2.05 17.09
CA GLY A 86 -5.98 -1.14 17.13
C GLY A 86 -4.65 -1.85 16.89
N VAL A 87 -4.41 -2.97 17.57
CA VAL A 87 -3.21 -3.81 17.35
C VAL A 87 -3.17 -4.37 15.94
N ALA A 88 -4.31 -4.88 15.42
CA ALA A 88 -4.37 -5.38 14.06
C ALA A 88 -4.12 -4.27 13.04
N THR A 89 -4.69 -3.08 13.24
CA THR A 89 -4.43 -1.93 12.35
C THR A 89 -2.96 -1.53 12.38
N TRP A 90 -2.39 -1.33 13.57
CA TRP A 90 -0.95 -1.02 13.74
C TRP A 90 -0.06 -2.06 13.08
N ALA A 91 -0.38 -3.35 13.21
CA ALA A 91 0.43 -4.43 12.66
C ALA A 91 0.40 -4.52 11.12
N VAL A 92 -0.66 -4.02 10.48
CA VAL A 92 -0.82 -4.11 9.01
C VAL A 92 -0.48 -2.82 8.28
N VAL A 93 -0.65 -1.66 8.92
CA VAL A 93 -0.29 -0.38 8.30
C VAL A 93 1.23 -0.16 8.40
N GLY A 94 1.84 0.45 7.38
CA GLY A 94 3.29 0.66 7.32
C GLY A 94 3.70 2.08 6.92
N GLY A 95 2.84 3.08 7.15
CA GLY A 95 3.05 4.45 6.68
C GLY A 95 4.27 5.13 7.29
N THR A 96 4.56 4.85 8.56
CA THR A 96 5.71 5.44 9.25
C THR A 96 7.04 4.83 8.78
N SER A 97 7.08 3.52 8.55
CA SER A 97 8.25 2.86 7.95
C SER A 97 8.51 3.37 6.54
N LEU A 98 7.46 3.48 5.71
CA LEU A 98 7.55 4.06 4.37
C LEU A 98 8.17 5.46 4.38
N ALA A 99 7.65 6.35 5.24
CA ALA A 99 8.15 7.71 5.38
C ALA A 99 9.61 7.76 5.89
N ARG A 100 9.97 6.86 6.81
CA ARG A 100 11.32 6.78 7.38
C ARG A 100 12.34 6.35 6.32
N GLU A 101 11.98 5.36 5.52
CA GLU A 101 12.82 4.80 4.47
C GLU A 101 13.04 5.83 3.35
N ALA A 102 11.96 6.45 2.87
CA ALA A 102 12.04 7.52 1.87
C ALA A 102 12.93 8.68 2.34
N ARG A 103 12.76 9.13 3.59
CA ARG A 103 13.61 10.20 4.16
C ARG A 103 15.05 9.78 4.41
N HIS A 104 15.31 8.50 4.66
CA HIS A 104 16.67 8.01 4.78
C HIS A 104 17.41 8.21 3.46
N ILE A 105 16.80 7.75 2.37
CA ILE A 105 17.34 7.92 1.01
C ILE A 105 17.45 9.42 0.68
N GLY A 106 16.43 10.21 0.98
CA GLY A 106 16.44 11.66 0.76
C GLY A 106 17.62 12.36 1.45
N ARG A 107 17.89 12.05 2.73
CA ARG A 107 19.05 12.63 3.45
C ARG A 107 20.39 12.24 2.84
N SER A 108 20.54 10.99 2.38
CA SER A 108 21.76 10.57 1.67
C SER A 108 21.96 11.37 0.39
N LEU A 109 20.90 11.58 -0.39
CA LEU A 109 20.95 12.39 -1.60
C LEU A 109 21.24 13.88 -1.31
N GLU A 110 20.64 14.46 -0.27
CA GLU A 110 20.92 15.83 0.18
C GLU A 110 22.36 16.02 0.62
N ALA A 111 22.98 14.98 1.20
CA ALA A 111 24.39 14.97 1.58
C ALA A 111 25.35 14.70 0.40
N GLY A 112 24.84 14.46 -0.81
CA GLY A 112 25.64 14.11 -1.98
C GLY A 112 26.12 12.65 -2.01
N ASP A 113 25.68 11.82 -1.06
CA ASP A 113 26.04 10.40 -0.95
C ASP A 113 25.07 9.53 -1.77
N VAL A 114 25.25 9.56 -3.09
CA VAL A 114 24.42 8.82 -4.05
C VAL A 114 24.58 7.31 -3.89
N ASP A 115 25.76 6.82 -3.52
CA ASP A 115 26.01 5.40 -3.38
C ASP A 115 25.31 4.81 -2.14
N ALA A 116 25.27 5.54 -1.02
CA ALA A 116 24.43 5.15 0.11
C ALA A 116 22.94 5.13 -0.26
N ALA A 117 22.48 6.13 -1.03
CA ALA A 117 21.10 6.17 -1.53
C ALA A 117 20.78 4.97 -2.43
N ARG A 118 21.70 4.60 -3.34
CA ARG A 118 21.59 3.42 -4.22
C ARG A 118 21.53 2.12 -3.42
N ALA A 119 22.42 1.93 -2.45
CA ALA A 119 22.45 0.73 -1.62
C ALA A 119 21.15 0.56 -0.80
N ARG A 120 20.48 1.68 -0.48
CA ARG A 120 19.26 1.68 0.31
C ARG A 120 17.99 1.50 -0.51
N LEU A 121 17.93 2.02 -1.75
CA LEU A 121 16.74 1.99 -2.63
C LEU A 121 16.03 0.61 -2.76
N PRO A 122 16.74 -0.54 -2.82
CA PRO A 122 16.11 -1.86 -2.88
C PRO A 122 15.19 -2.21 -1.71
N HIS A 123 15.32 -1.51 -0.57
CA HIS A 123 14.42 -1.68 0.58
C HIS A 123 13.05 -1.04 0.36
N LEU A 124 12.92 -0.16 -0.64
CA LEU A 124 11.71 0.57 -0.97
C LEU A 124 11.03 0.05 -2.25
N CYS A 125 11.83 -0.32 -3.25
CA CYS A 125 11.34 -0.87 -4.51
C CYS A 125 12.32 -1.89 -5.10
N GLY A 126 11.81 -2.91 -5.79
CA GLY A 126 12.62 -3.97 -6.41
C GLY A 126 13.39 -3.57 -7.68
N ARG A 127 13.76 -2.29 -7.82
CA ARG A 127 14.48 -1.76 -9.00
C ARG A 127 15.99 -1.90 -8.82
N ASP A 128 16.71 -2.02 -9.93
CA ASP A 128 18.17 -1.97 -9.93
C ASP A 128 18.64 -0.51 -9.77
N PRO A 129 19.26 -0.14 -8.64
CA PRO A 129 19.67 1.24 -8.38
C PRO A 129 20.95 1.65 -9.13
N GLN A 130 21.71 0.70 -9.69
CA GLN A 130 23.11 0.91 -10.09
C GLN A 130 23.26 1.97 -11.19
N ALA A 131 22.27 2.11 -12.07
CA ALA A 131 22.31 3.06 -13.18
C ALA A 131 21.62 4.41 -12.89
N LEU A 132 21.06 4.60 -11.68
CA LEU A 132 20.31 5.81 -11.36
C LEU A 132 21.21 6.90 -10.80
N ASP A 133 21.07 8.12 -11.32
CA ASP A 133 21.59 9.34 -10.72
C ASP A 133 20.70 9.81 -9.55
N ALA A 134 21.07 10.90 -8.89
CA ALA A 134 20.35 11.42 -7.73
C ALA A 134 18.85 11.70 -8.03
N ASP A 135 18.55 12.32 -9.17
CA ASP A 135 17.18 12.61 -9.59
C ASP A 135 16.41 11.35 -10.00
N GLY A 136 17.09 10.38 -10.62
CA GLY A 136 16.54 9.06 -10.93
C GLY A 136 16.16 8.28 -9.67
N ILE A 137 16.99 8.32 -8.63
CA ILE A 137 16.69 7.73 -7.32
C ILE A 137 15.55 8.49 -6.66
N ALA A 138 15.56 9.82 -6.68
CA ALA A 138 14.48 10.63 -6.10
C ALA A 138 13.13 10.32 -6.75
N ARG A 139 13.09 10.22 -8.09
CA ARG A 139 11.90 9.78 -8.84
C ARG A 139 11.43 8.40 -8.39
N ALA A 140 12.34 7.43 -8.30
CA ALA A 140 11.98 6.07 -7.87
C ALA A 140 11.40 6.06 -6.44
N VAL A 141 11.94 6.88 -5.53
CA VAL A 141 11.42 7.04 -4.18
C VAL A 141 10.02 7.66 -4.19
N VAL A 142 9.80 8.74 -4.95
CA VAL A 142 8.49 9.41 -5.03
C VAL A 142 7.42 8.48 -5.60
N GLU A 143 7.74 7.73 -6.66
CA GLU A 143 6.84 6.71 -7.24
C GLU A 143 6.50 5.62 -6.21
N SER A 144 7.51 5.12 -5.50
CA SER A 144 7.32 4.08 -4.48
C SER A 144 6.51 4.59 -3.29
N VAL A 145 6.70 5.84 -2.87
CA VAL A 145 5.89 6.46 -1.81
C VAL A 145 4.43 6.57 -2.26
N ALA A 146 4.17 6.97 -3.50
CA ALA A 146 2.81 7.04 -4.04
C ALA A 146 2.14 5.66 -4.01
N GLU A 147 2.75 4.66 -4.67
CA GLU A 147 2.25 3.28 -4.76
C GLU A 147 2.02 2.68 -3.37
N ASN A 148 3.03 2.69 -2.50
CA ASN A 148 2.93 2.10 -1.16
C ASN A 148 1.99 2.88 -0.22
N THR A 149 1.64 4.14 -0.50
CA THR A 149 0.59 4.82 0.29
C THR A 149 -0.75 4.13 0.12
N SER A 150 -1.08 3.71 -1.12
CA SER A 150 -2.27 2.92 -1.39
C SER A 150 -2.22 1.60 -0.65
N ASP A 151 -1.12 0.86 -0.78
CA ASP A 151 -1.07 -0.54 -0.36
C ASP A 151 -0.80 -0.70 1.15
N ALA A 152 0.12 0.08 1.69
CA ALA A 152 0.51 -0.04 3.09
C ALA A 152 -0.42 0.71 4.05
N VAL A 153 -1.35 1.53 3.56
CA VAL A 153 -2.26 2.30 4.44
C VAL A 153 -3.69 2.30 3.94
N VAL A 154 -3.96 2.88 2.77
CA VAL A 154 -5.34 3.18 2.35
C VAL A 154 -6.14 1.90 2.09
N GLY A 155 -5.57 0.94 1.38
CA GLY A 155 -6.19 -0.36 1.11
C GLY A 155 -6.48 -1.14 2.40
N ALA A 156 -5.54 -1.16 3.35
CA ALA A 156 -5.75 -1.80 4.65
C ALA A 156 -6.92 -1.15 5.40
N LEU A 157 -6.98 0.19 5.45
CA LEU A 157 -8.09 0.90 6.08
C LEU A 157 -9.43 0.63 5.38
N VAL A 158 -9.47 0.59 4.05
CA VAL A 158 -10.68 0.25 3.27
C VAL A 158 -11.20 -1.13 3.67
N TRP A 159 -10.36 -2.16 3.62
CA TRP A 159 -10.80 -3.51 3.98
C TRP A 159 -11.08 -3.67 5.46
N GLY A 160 -10.39 -2.93 6.33
CA GLY A 160 -10.77 -2.82 7.75
C GLY A 160 -12.16 -2.21 7.95
N ALA A 161 -12.52 -1.19 7.17
CA ALA A 161 -13.85 -0.59 7.24
C ALA A 161 -14.96 -1.50 6.68
N VAL A 162 -14.62 -2.43 5.79
CA VAL A 162 -15.56 -3.45 5.29
C VAL A 162 -15.66 -4.61 6.29
N GLY A 163 -14.54 -5.30 6.53
CA GLY A 163 -14.50 -6.60 7.23
C GLY A 163 -14.04 -6.55 8.69
N GLY A 164 -13.62 -5.41 9.23
CA GLY A 164 -12.99 -5.33 10.55
C GLY A 164 -11.60 -5.96 10.57
N VAL A 165 -11.26 -6.67 11.65
CA VAL A 165 -9.98 -7.38 11.80
C VAL A 165 -9.73 -8.40 10.67
N PRO A 166 -10.70 -9.25 10.26
CA PRO A 166 -10.55 -10.12 9.09
C PRO A 166 -10.14 -9.38 7.81
N GLY A 167 -10.72 -8.20 7.57
CA GLY A 167 -10.43 -7.39 6.39
C GLY A 167 -9.03 -6.78 6.43
N LEU A 168 -8.60 -6.26 7.60
CA LEU A 168 -7.24 -5.76 7.81
C LEU A 168 -6.19 -6.84 7.52
N LEU A 169 -6.33 -8.01 8.15
CA LEU A 169 -5.38 -9.10 7.99
C LEU A 169 -5.44 -9.72 6.60
N GLY A 170 -6.64 -9.89 6.05
CA GLY A 170 -6.85 -10.45 4.71
C GLY A 170 -6.21 -9.61 3.62
N PHE A 171 -6.45 -8.30 3.63
CA PHE A 171 -5.84 -7.40 2.64
C PHE A 171 -4.32 -7.38 2.76
N ARG A 172 -3.78 -7.29 3.99
CA ARG A 172 -2.33 -7.30 4.19
C ARG A 172 -1.70 -8.61 3.75
N ALA A 173 -2.37 -9.74 3.97
CA ALA A 173 -1.93 -11.04 3.51
C ALA A 173 -1.88 -11.11 1.97
N VAL A 174 -2.94 -10.65 1.29
CA VAL A 174 -2.99 -10.59 -0.18
C VAL A 174 -1.84 -9.73 -0.74
N ASN A 175 -1.69 -8.52 -0.23
CA ASN A 175 -0.61 -7.61 -0.66
C ASN A 175 0.79 -8.17 -0.39
N THR A 176 0.98 -8.83 0.75
CA THR A 176 2.25 -9.50 1.06
C THR A 176 2.52 -10.68 0.12
N LEU A 177 1.50 -11.45 -0.26
CA LEU A 177 1.64 -12.56 -1.20
C LEU A 177 2.01 -12.06 -2.59
N ASP A 178 1.40 -10.98 -3.08
CA ASP A 178 1.79 -10.39 -4.36
C ASP A 178 3.25 -9.92 -4.36
N ALA A 179 3.70 -9.24 -3.31
CA ALA A 179 5.10 -8.83 -3.18
C ALA A 179 6.08 -10.02 -3.14
N MET A 180 5.66 -11.17 -2.58
CA MET A 180 6.50 -12.35 -2.45
C MET A 180 6.55 -13.24 -3.69
N VAL A 181 5.40 -13.49 -4.32
CA VAL A 181 5.26 -14.46 -5.40
C VAL A 181 4.51 -13.92 -6.61
N GLY A 182 3.95 -12.72 -6.58
CA GLY A 182 3.19 -12.13 -7.70
C GLY A 182 4.06 -11.50 -8.80
N HIS A 183 5.34 -11.25 -8.52
CA HIS A 183 6.26 -10.66 -9.49
C HIS A 183 6.52 -11.59 -10.70
N ARG A 184 6.68 -11.01 -11.89
CA ARG A 184 6.89 -11.75 -13.16
C ARG A 184 8.33 -12.26 -13.29
N SER A 185 8.69 -13.26 -12.50
CA SER A 185 9.95 -14.02 -12.64
C SER A 185 9.70 -15.34 -13.37
N ALA A 186 10.76 -15.96 -13.90
CA ALA A 186 10.67 -17.31 -14.48
C ALA A 186 10.10 -18.34 -13.48
N ARG A 187 10.42 -18.19 -12.18
CA ARG A 187 9.94 -19.07 -11.11
C ARG A 187 8.47 -18.85 -10.75
N HIS A 188 7.98 -17.62 -10.87
CA HIS A 188 6.69 -17.21 -10.31
C HIS A 188 5.65 -16.83 -11.37
N LEU A 189 5.99 -16.81 -12.66
CA LEU A 189 5.08 -16.38 -13.72
C LEU A 189 3.72 -17.11 -13.71
N ARG A 190 3.72 -18.43 -13.51
CA ARG A 190 2.49 -19.23 -13.44
C ARG A 190 2.00 -19.41 -12.00
N TYR A 191 2.91 -19.62 -11.06
CA TYR A 191 2.57 -19.84 -9.66
C TYR A 191 1.99 -18.58 -8.99
N GLY A 192 2.59 -17.42 -9.22
CA GLY A 192 2.18 -16.12 -8.68
C GLY A 192 0.87 -15.55 -9.21
N TRP A 193 0.37 -16.09 -10.32
CA TRP A 193 -0.73 -15.49 -11.08
C TRP A 193 -1.97 -15.20 -10.22
N ALA A 194 -2.34 -16.12 -9.33
CA ALA A 194 -3.51 -15.97 -8.48
C ALA A 194 -3.34 -14.87 -7.43
N SER A 195 -2.15 -14.77 -6.80
CA SER A 195 -1.85 -13.72 -5.83
C SER A 195 -1.86 -12.34 -6.46
N ALA A 196 -1.21 -12.17 -7.62
CA ALA A 196 -1.20 -10.91 -8.35
C ALA A 196 -2.59 -10.48 -8.81
N ARG A 197 -3.40 -11.44 -9.30
CA ARG A 197 -4.77 -11.13 -9.71
C ARG A 197 -5.67 -10.78 -8.53
N LEU A 198 -5.49 -11.44 -7.39
CA LEU A 198 -6.25 -11.15 -6.18
C LEU A 198 -5.86 -9.78 -5.60
N ASP A 199 -4.57 -9.43 -5.63
CA ASP A 199 -4.10 -8.11 -5.21
C ASP A 199 -4.61 -7.00 -6.13
N ASP A 200 -4.58 -7.19 -7.45
CA ASP A 200 -5.19 -6.25 -8.41
C ASP A 200 -6.66 -5.92 -8.03
N VAL A 201 -7.45 -6.96 -7.73
CA VAL A 201 -8.87 -6.81 -7.37
C VAL A 201 -9.04 -6.21 -5.97
N ALA A 202 -8.27 -6.68 -4.99
CA ALA A 202 -8.38 -6.23 -3.61
C ALA A 202 -7.85 -4.80 -3.44
N GLY A 203 -6.80 -4.42 -4.15
CA GLY A 203 -6.19 -3.09 -4.14
C GLY A 203 -7.02 -2.03 -4.86
N TRP A 204 -7.90 -2.43 -5.79
CA TRP A 204 -8.70 -1.51 -6.59
C TRP A 204 -9.42 -0.39 -5.80
N PRO A 205 -10.22 -0.68 -4.75
CA PRO A 205 -10.90 0.36 -4.00
C PRO A 205 -9.93 1.26 -3.23
N GLY A 206 -8.85 0.70 -2.69
CA GLY A 206 -7.78 1.45 -2.00
C GLY A 206 -7.07 2.43 -2.93
N ALA A 207 -6.72 1.97 -4.13
CA ALA A 207 -6.06 2.77 -5.16
C ALA A 207 -6.93 3.94 -5.62
N ARG A 208 -8.23 3.70 -5.85
CA ARG A 208 -9.17 4.78 -6.25
C ARG A 208 -9.37 5.80 -5.14
N LEU A 209 -9.53 5.34 -3.89
CA LEU A 209 -9.62 6.25 -2.76
C LEU A 209 -8.34 7.07 -2.62
N THR A 210 -7.17 6.44 -2.71
CA THR A 210 -5.87 7.11 -2.67
C THR A 210 -5.77 8.20 -3.73
N ALA A 211 -6.16 7.93 -4.97
CA ALA A 211 -6.11 8.90 -6.05
C ALA A 211 -7.06 10.10 -5.82
N VAL A 212 -8.28 9.85 -5.34
CA VAL A 212 -9.22 10.92 -4.95
C VAL A 212 -8.64 11.77 -3.83
N LEU A 213 -8.10 11.14 -2.79
CA LEU A 213 -7.53 11.84 -1.64
C LEU A 213 -6.28 12.63 -2.00
N ALA A 214 -5.45 12.13 -2.93
CA ALA A 214 -4.30 12.87 -3.46
C ALA A 214 -4.76 14.13 -4.23
N CYS A 215 -5.87 14.05 -4.97
CA CYS A 215 -6.44 15.24 -5.62
C CYS A 215 -6.94 16.29 -4.63
N VAL A 216 -7.41 15.87 -3.45
CA VAL A 216 -7.90 16.79 -2.40
C VAL A 216 -6.77 17.35 -1.54
N ALA A 217 -5.76 16.55 -1.24
CA ALA A 217 -4.68 16.89 -0.30
C ALA A 217 -3.43 17.49 -0.95
N GLY A 218 -3.31 17.35 -2.28
CA GLY A 218 -2.19 17.81 -3.09
C GLY A 218 -2.11 19.34 -3.22
N ASP A 219 -0.92 19.83 -3.57
CA ASP A 219 -0.69 21.26 -3.77
C ASP A 219 -1.38 21.75 -5.07
N ASP A 220 -1.46 20.89 -6.10
CA ASP A 220 -2.17 21.15 -7.36
C ASP A 220 -3.29 20.11 -7.61
N ALA A 221 -4.48 20.38 -7.06
CA ALA A 221 -5.66 19.54 -7.23
C ALA A 221 -6.07 19.38 -8.71
N ARG A 222 -5.97 20.46 -9.50
CA ARG A 222 -6.33 20.44 -10.93
C ARG A 222 -5.33 19.61 -11.72
N GLY A 223 -4.05 19.72 -11.39
CA GLY A 223 -2.98 18.89 -11.92
C GLY A 223 -3.17 17.41 -11.62
N ALA A 224 -3.51 17.07 -10.37
CA ALA A 224 -3.80 15.70 -9.96
C ALA A 224 -4.92 15.06 -10.78
N VAL A 225 -6.06 15.76 -10.93
CA VAL A 225 -7.20 15.28 -11.71
C VAL A 225 -6.86 15.15 -13.19
N ARG A 226 -6.15 16.13 -13.76
CA ARG A 226 -5.72 16.10 -15.16
C ARG A 226 -4.81 14.91 -15.44
N ALA A 227 -3.77 14.73 -14.62
CA ALA A 227 -2.80 13.65 -14.77
C ALA A 227 -3.46 12.27 -14.58
N TRP A 228 -4.32 12.11 -13.56
CA TRP A 228 -5.08 10.87 -13.38
C TRP A 228 -5.90 10.54 -14.62
N ARG A 229 -6.72 11.46 -15.12
CA ARG A 229 -7.59 11.21 -16.28
C ARG A 229 -6.82 10.89 -17.56
N ALA A 230 -5.75 11.62 -17.83
CA ALA A 230 -5.00 11.51 -19.08
C ALA A 230 -4.01 10.34 -19.08
N ASP A 231 -3.40 10.04 -17.93
CA ASP A 231 -2.16 9.26 -17.90
C ASP A 231 -2.30 7.90 -17.21
N ALA A 232 -3.22 7.75 -16.26
CA ALA A 232 -3.35 6.52 -15.49
C ALA A 232 -3.68 5.29 -16.34
N VAL A 233 -4.42 5.47 -17.44
CA VAL A 233 -4.78 4.38 -18.38
C VAL A 233 -3.57 3.80 -19.12
N ARG A 234 -2.47 4.57 -19.19
CA ARG A 234 -1.23 4.11 -19.82
C ARG A 234 -0.41 3.22 -18.89
N HIS A 235 -0.72 3.20 -17.60
CA HIS A 235 -0.02 2.39 -16.60
C HIS A 235 -0.44 0.92 -16.69
N PRO A 236 0.51 -0.05 -16.67
CA PRO A 236 0.18 -1.47 -16.77
C PRO A 236 -0.59 -2.00 -15.56
N SER A 237 -0.34 -1.44 -14.38
CA SER A 237 -1.10 -1.76 -13.16
C SER A 237 -2.36 -0.89 -13.06
N PRO A 238 -3.56 -1.48 -12.91
CA PRO A 238 -4.82 -0.77 -12.75
C PRO A 238 -4.94 -0.03 -11.40
N ASN A 239 -4.05 -0.35 -10.45
CA ASN A 239 -4.00 0.22 -9.10
C ASN A 239 -2.95 1.32 -9.02
N ALA A 240 -1.70 1.03 -9.39
CA ALA A 240 -0.62 2.01 -9.31
C ALA A 240 -0.82 3.20 -10.26
N GLY A 241 -1.40 3.00 -11.45
CA GLY A 241 -1.60 4.07 -12.43
C GLY A 241 -2.35 5.29 -11.90
N PRO A 242 -3.57 5.14 -11.37
CA PRO A 242 -4.32 6.23 -10.75
C PRO A 242 -3.57 6.90 -9.59
N VAL A 243 -2.90 6.10 -8.76
CA VAL A 243 -2.20 6.57 -7.57
C VAL A 243 -0.99 7.40 -7.96
N GLU A 244 -0.08 6.86 -8.77
CA GLU A 244 1.10 7.57 -9.25
C GLU A 244 0.71 8.79 -10.09
N ALA A 245 -0.25 8.68 -11.01
CA ALA A 245 -0.65 9.81 -11.85
C ALA A 245 -1.23 10.97 -11.03
N SER A 246 -2.09 10.66 -10.04
CA SER A 246 -2.64 11.68 -9.14
C SER A 246 -1.57 12.32 -8.26
N PHE A 247 -0.59 11.54 -7.74
CA PHE A 247 0.55 12.08 -7.00
C PHE A 247 1.45 12.96 -7.88
N ALA A 248 1.72 12.55 -9.13
CA ALA A 248 2.55 13.30 -10.07
C ALA A 248 1.93 14.68 -10.33
N GLY A 249 0.63 14.69 -10.63
CA GLY A 249 -0.13 15.92 -10.83
C GLY A 249 -0.24 16.77 -9.57
N ALA A 250 -0.54 16.17 -8.41
CA ALA A 250 -0.64 16.85 -7.12
C ALA A 250 0.66 17.54 -6.70
N LEU A 251 1.80 16.95 -7.05
CA LEU A 251 3.13 17.48 -6.76
C LEU A 251 3.66 18.38 -7.88
N GLY A 252 3.02 18.43 -9.05
CA GLY A 252 3.49 19.18 -10.22
C GLY A 252 4.76 18.60 -10.86
N VAL A 253 5.03 17.31 -10.64
CA VAL A 253 6.24 16.62 -11.14
C VAL A 253 5.88 15.59 -12.21
N ARG A 254 6.85 15.26 -13.04
CA ARG A 254 6.76 14.21 -14.05
C ARG A 254 7.38 12.92 -13.52
N MET A 255 6.60 11.84 -13.54
CA MET A 255 7.03 10.50 -13.15
C MET A 255 7.06 9.55 -14.35
N GLY A 256 7.64 8.36 -14.18
CA GLY A 256 7.86 7.38 -15.24
C GLY A 256 8.92 7.83 -16.25
N GLY A 257 8.76 7.37 -17.50
CA GLY A 257 9.72 7.59 -18.58
C GLY A 257 10.75 6.47 -18.72
N THR A 258 11.70 6.68 -19.61
CA THR A 258 12.75 5.70 -19.92
C THR A 258 13.80 5.67 -18.82
N LEU A 259 14.01 4.48 -18.24
CA LEU A 259 15.12 4.17 -17.35
C LEU A 259 16.10 3.31 -18.15
N SER A 260 17.34 3.77 -18.29
CA SER A 260 18.41 2.97 -18.90
C SER A 260 19.20 2.32 -17.77
N TYR A 261 19.03 1.01 -17.59
CA TYR A 261 19.94 0.18 -16.82
C TYR A 261 21.08 -0.27 -17.73
N ALA A 262 22.25 -0.59 -17.18
CA ALA A 262 23.40 -1.12 -17.92
C ALA A 262 23.00 -2.38 -18.74
N GLY A 263 22.57 -2.16 -20.00
CA GLY A 263 22.11 -3.20 -20.94
C GLY A 263 20.59 -3.46 -21.00
N ARG A 264 19.74 -2.84 -20.16
CA ARG A 264 18.27 -3.04 -20.20
C ARG A 264 17.55 -1.71 -20.11
N VAL A 265 16.67 -1.43 -21.06
CA VAL A 265 15.84 -0.22 -21.04
C VAL A 265 14.45 -0.59 -20.54
N GLU A 266 14.01 0.01 -19.44
CA GLU A 266 12.63 -0.09 -18.97
C GLU A 266 11.89 1.18 -19.36
N HIS A 267 10.87 1.01 -20.20
CA HIS A 267 9.99 2.10 -20.59
C HIS A 267 8.77 2.10 -19.67
N ARG A 268 8.73 3.04 -18.73
CA ARG A 268 7.52 3.33 -17.97
C ARG A 268 6.70 4.40 -18.67
N PRO A 269 5.37 4.31 -18.62
CA PRO A 269 4.52 5.37 -19.13
C PRO A 269 4.83 6.67 -18.39
N VAL A 270 5.03 7.74 -19.14
CA VAL A 270 5.24 9.07 -18.56
C VAL A 270 3.93 9.52 -17.92
N LEU A 271 3.97 9.92 -16.65
CA LEU A 271 2.84 10.44 -15.89
C LEU A 271 3.07 11.93 -15.59
N ASN A 272 2.02 12.73 -15.77
CA ASN A 272 2.04 14.20 -15.73
C ASN A 272 3.17 14.78 -16.59
N GLY A 273 3.17 14.46 -17.90
CA GLY A 273 4.27 14.78 -18.82
C GLY A 273 4.65 16.27 -18.93
N GLY A 274 3.69 17.18 -18.67
CA GLY A 274 3.92 18.62 -18.61
C GLY A 274 4.52 19.11 -17.28
N GLY A 275 4.70 18.23 -16.30
CA GLY A 275 5.37 18.55 -15.03
C GLY A 275 6.88 18.64 -15.18
N ARG A 276 7.53 19.28 -14.20
CA ARG A 276 9.00 19.32 -14.11
C ARG A 276 9.56 17.96 -13.70
N GLY A 277 10.85 17.72 -13.95
CA GLY A 277 11.54 16.55 -13.40
C GLY A 277 11.45 16.49 -11.87
N VAL A 278 11.42 15.27 -11.32
CA VAL A 278 11.53 15.04 -9.88
C VAL A 278 12.95 15.40 -9.44
N VAL A 279 13.05 16.13 -8.34
CA VAL A 279 14.32 16.45 -7.66
C VAL A 279 14.28 15.91 -6.24
N VAL A 280 15.44 15.84 -5.57
CA VAL A 280 15.58 15.31 -4.20
C VAL A 280 14.55 15.90 -3.22
N GLY A 281 14.31 17.21 -3.27
CA GLY A 281 13.35 17.89 -2.39
C GLY A 281 11.88 17.42 -2.53
N ASP A 282 11.53 16.74 -3.62
CA ASP A 282 10.19 16.18 -3.81
C ASP A 282 9.94 14.93 -2.98
N ILE A 283 10.99 14.25 -2.50
CA ILE A 283 10.83 13.09 -1.61
C ILE A 283 10.05 13.50 -0.36
N GLU A 284 10.45 14.58 0.30
CA GLU A 284 9.72 15.06 1.48
C GLU A 284 8.32 15.56 1.12
N ARG A 285 8.13 16.19 -0.05
CA ARG A 285 6.80 16.60 -0.51
C ARG A 285 5.86 15.40 -0.69
N ALA A 286 6.36 14.31 -1.29
CA ALA A 286 5.63 13.06 -1.46
C ALA A 286 5.29 12.40 -0.12
N VAL A 287 6.23 12.38 0.84
CA VAL A 287 5.99 11.87 2.19
C VAL A 287 4.93 12.70 2.93
N ARG A 288 4.95 14.03 2.80
CA ARG A 288 3.90 14.88 3.39
C ARG A 288 2.53 14.63 2.76
N LEU A 289 2.47 14.49 1.44
CA LEU A 289 1.22 14.14 0.74
C LEU A 289 0.70 12.78 1.19
N SER A 290 1.58 11.76 1.24
CA SER A 290 1.27 10.42 1.75
C SER A 290 0.63 10.47 3.13
N ARG A 291 1.23 11.21 4.08
CA ARG A 291 0.67 11.39 5.44
C ARG A 291 -0.70 12.06 5.46
N ARG A 292 -0.90 13.12 4.66
CA ARG A 292 -2.21 13.77 4.54
C ARG A 292 -3.26 12.78 4.00
N VAL A 293 -2.90 12.02 2.97
CA VAL A 293 -3.76 10.98 2.39
C VAL A 293 -4.09 9.89 3.42
N SER A 294 -3.13 9.43 4.22
CA SER A 294 -3.37 8.44 5.29
C SER A 294 -4.42 8.92 6.30
N TRP A 295 -4.32 10.17 6.76
CA TRP A 295 -5.29 10.73 7.70
C TRP A 295 -6.67 10.93 7.09
N LEU A 296 -6.73 11.44 5.86
CA LEU A 296 -8.00 11.57 5.15
C LEU A 296 -8.64 10.21 4.85
N ALA A 297 -7.84 9.17 4.59
CA ALA A 297 -8.32 7.81 4.37
C ALA A 297 -8.98 7.26 5.63
N LEU A 298 -8.37 7.45 6.81
CA LEU A 298 -9.01 7.10 8.08
C LEU A 298 -10.36 7.80 8.25
N GLY A 299 -10.42 9.11 7.99
CA GLY A 299 -11.67 9.86 8.05
C GLY A 299 -12.73 9.33 7.07
N ALA A 300 -12.34 9.09 5.82
CA ALA A 300 -13.21 8.61 4.75
C ALA A 300 -13.75 7.19 5.04
N THR A 301 -12.91 6.29 5.55
CA THR A 301 -13.31 4.91 5.83
C THR A 301 -14.22 4.83 7.06
N VAL A 302 -13.96 5.65 8.08
CA VAL A 302 -14.86 5.81 9.24
C VAL A 302 -16.21 6.37 8.82
N ALA A 303 -16.21 7.46 8.04
CA ALA A 303 -17.44 8.09 7.55
C ALA A 303 -18.24 7.12 6.65
N GLY A 304 -17.57 6.43 5.73
CA GLY A 304 -18.16 5.44 4.84
C GLY A 304 -18.84 4.30 5.61
N ARG A 305 -18.15 3.72 6.60
CA ARG A 305 -18.72 2.66 7.45
C ARG A 305 -19.95 3.14 8.21
N MET A 306 -19.91 4.34 8.78
CA MET A 306 -21.05 4.93 9.49
C MET A 306 -22.25 5.18 8.55
N LEU A 307 -22.01 5.62 7.32
CA LEU A 307 -23.06 5.88 6.32
C LEU A 307 -23.72 4.58 5.86
N CYS A 308 -22.94 3.56 5.49
CA CYS A 308 -23.46 2.25 5.08
C CYS A 308 -24.41 1.66 6.12
N LYS A 309 -24.06 1.75 7.42
CA LYS A 309 -24.93 1.29 8.49
C LYS A 309 -26.24 2.09 8.59
N ARG A 310 -26.18 3.41 8.41
CA ARG A 310 -27.39 4.26 8.42
C ARG A 310 -28.33 3.88 7.28
N LEU A 311 -27.80 3.62 6.08
CA LEU A 311 -28.58 3.20 4.92
C LEU A 311 -29.22 1.82 5.12
N LEU A 312 -28.46 0.84 5.62
CA LEU A 312 -28.99 -0.50 5.92
C LEU A 312 -30.10 -0.47 6.98
N LYS A 313 -29.97 0.39 8.00
CA LYS A 313 -31.02 0.59 9.00
C LYS A 313 -32.29 1.21 8.41
N LYS A 314 -32.16 2.20 7.52
CA LYS A 314 -33.32 2.82 6.85
C LYS A 314 -34.03 1.86 5.90
N GLY A 315 -33.28 1.00 5.20
CA GLY A 315 -33.86 0.00 4.29
C GLY A 315 -34.55 -1.17 4.99
N ALA A 316 -34.20 -1.47 6.24
CA ALA A 316 -34.85 -2.52 7.05
C ALA A 316 -36.11 -2.02 7.80
N SER A 317 -36.40 -0.72 7.72
CA SER A 317 -37.58 -0.08 8.33
C SER A 317 -38.67 0.29 7.32
N VAL A 318 -38.53 -0.18 6.08
CA VAL A 318 -39.50 -0.10 4.97
C VAL A 318 -39.92 -1.52 4.63
#